data_AF-A0A7X6W544-F1
#
_entry.id   AF-A0A7X6W544-F1
#
_cell.length_a   1.000
_cell.length_b   1.000
_cell.length_c   1.000
_cell.angle_alpha   90.00
_cell.angle_beta   90.00
_cell.angle_gamma   90.00
#
_symmetry.space_group_name_H-M   'P 1'
#
loop_
_entity.id
_entity.type
_entity.pdbx_description
1 polymer ?
#
loop_
_entity_poly.entity_id
_entity_poly.type
_entity_poly.pdbx_seq_one_letter_code
_entity_poly.pdbx_strand_id
1 'polypeptide(L)'
;MAHNLYINECGEVAMAYTGDPPWHRLGTRVEGAVTAHEMMKAAKMDWRVERFPVLVRTAGVRGYREVKGYYAVARAGLTEGENCPVYSIVSENYQVL
;
A
#
# COMPACT_ATOMS: atom_id res chain seq x y z
N MET A 1 -9.89 -2.09 22.85
CA MET A 1 -9.55 -0.81 22.19
C MET A 1 -9.24 -1.12 20.73
N ALA A 2 -9.72 -0.33 19.78
CA ALA A 2 -9.37 -0.53 18.37
C ALA A 2 -7.95 0.00 18.14
N HIS A 3 -7.08 -0.83 17.56
CA HIS A 3 -5.66 -0.51 17.40
C HIS A 3 -5.30 -0.07 15.98
N ASN A 4 -6.28 0.19 15.11
CA ASN A 4 -6.11 0.69 13.73
C ASN A 4 -4.85 0.19 13.01
N LEU A 5 -4.50 -1.09 13.24
CA LEU A 5 -3.42 -1.76 12.52
C LEU A 5 -4.03 -2.33 11.25
N TYR A 6 -3.25 -2.27 10.18
CA TYR A 6 -3.61 -2.97 8.96
C TYR A 6 -3.55 -4.47 9.23
N ILE A 7 -4.67 -5.15 9.01
CA ILE A 7 -4.77 -6.60 9.02
C ILE A 7 -4.92 -7.03 7.57
N ASN A 8 -4.03 -7.89 7.10
CA ASN A 8 -4.07 -8.35 5.72
C ASN A 8 -5.22 -9.35 5.49
N GLU A 9 -5.43 -9.72 4.24
CA GLU A 9 -6.51 -10.65 3.84
C GLU A 9 -6.38 -12.05 4.48
N CYS A 10 -5.17 -12.43 4.93
CA CYS A 10 -4.91 -13.66 5.66
C CYS A 10 -5.15 -13.54 7.18
N GLY A 11 -5.57 -12.38 7.67
CA GLY A 11 -5.79 -12.13 9.10
C GLY A 11 -4.52 -11.81 9.90
N GLU A 12 -3.38 -11.60 9.24
CA GLU A 12 -2.12 -11.26 9.90
C GLU A 12 -2.01 -9.74 10.14
N VAL A 13 -1.46 -9.37 11.29
CA VAL A 13 -1.18 -7.97 11.63
C VAL A 13 0.09 -7.50 10.92
N ALA A 14 -0.02 -6.45 10.11
CA ALA A 14 1.10 -5.87 9.39
C ALA A 14 1.91 -4.92 10.26
N MET A 15 2.70 -5.49 11.17
CA MET A 15 3.59 -4.76 12.08
C MET A 15 4.72 -5.69 12.54
N ALA A 16 5.93 -5.16 12.66
CA ALA A 16 7.05 -5.85 13.31
C ALA A 16 7.73 -4.92 14.32
N TYR A 17 8.38 -5.51 15.33
CA TYR A 17 9.08 -4.77 16.37
C TYR A 17 10.28 -5.55 16.91
N THR A 18 11.23 -4.82 17.50
CA THR A 18 12.39 -5.35 18.24
C THR A 18 12.30 -4.95 19.71
N GLY A 19 12.91 -5.74 20.60
CA GLY A 19 12.93 -5.44 22.03
C GLY A 19 11.65 -5.89 22.73
N ASP A 20 11.15 -5.05 23.64
CA ASP A 20 9.97 -5.34 24.45
C ASP A 20 8.67 -5.29 23.63
N PRO A 21 7.69 -6.14 23.96
CA PRO A 21 6.41 -6.16 23.25
C PRO A 21 5.68 -4.82 23.38
N PRO A 22 5.06 -4.32 22.29
CA PRO A 22 4.20 -3.16 22.38
C PRO A 22 3.01 -3.45 23.30
N TRP A 23 2.41 -2.40 23.83
CA TRP A 23 1.31 -2.47 24.80
C TRP A 23 0.11 -3.33 24.33
N HIS A 24 -0.13 -3.45 23.03
CA HIS A 24 -1.19 -4.29 22.44
C HIS A 24 -0.76 -5.74 22.14
N ARG A 25 0.53 -6.08 22.27
CA ARG A 25 1.09 -7.42 22.03
C ARG A 25 0.78 -8.03 20.64
N LEU A 26 0.63 -7.19 19.62
CA LEU A 26 0.40 -7.61 18.23
C LEU A 26 1.65 -7.34 17.39
N GLY A 27 1.73 -8.00 16.23
CA GLY A 27 2.84 -7.90 15.29
C GLY A 27 3.91 -8.97 15.51
N THR A 28 4.89 -9.01 14.61
CA THR A 28 5.97 -9.98 14.59
C THR A 28 7.17 -9.47 15.37
N ARG A 29 7.58 -10.18 16.41
CA ARG A 29 8.83 -9.88 17.13
C ARG A 29 10.02 -10.32 16.29
N VAL A 30 10.97 -9.43 16.11
CA VAL A 30 12.25 -9.68 15.42
C VAL A 30 13.37 -9.58 16.45
N GLU A 31 14.28 -10.56 16.43
CA GLU A 31 15.42 -10.61 17.33
C GLU A 31 16.65 -9.93 16.71
N GLY A 32 17.38 -9.17 17.53
CA GLY A 32 18.62 -8.52 17.11
C GLY A 32 18.43 -7.34 16.17
N ALA A 33 19.55 -6.87 15.60
CA ALA A 33 19.55 -5.83 14.59
C ALA A 33 19.25 -6.45 13.22
N VAL A 34 18.23 -5.92 12.54
CA VAL A 34 17.89 -6.29 11.16
C VAL A 34 17.93 -5.06 10.26
N THR A 35 18.09 -5.30 8.97
CA THR A 35 17.99 -4.24 7.97
C THR A 35 16.55 -3.72 7.84
N ALA A 36 16.39 -2.52 7.29
CA ALA A 36 15.06 -1.97 7.01
C ALA A 36 14.22 -2.89 6.11
N HIS A 37 14.85 -3.54 5.12
CA HIS A 37 14.18 -4.49 4.22
C HIS A 37 13.71 -5.74 4.98
N GLU A 38 14.56 -6.35 5.80
CA GLU A 38 14.16 -7.49 6.63
C GLU A 38 13.03 -7.12 7.61
N MET A 39 13.04 -5.91 8.16
CA MET A 39 11.95 -5.39 8.98
C MET A 39 10.64 -5.25 8.19
N MET A 40 10.68 -4.72 6.96
CA MET A 40 9.50 -4.61 6.10
C MET A 40 8.90 -5.99 5.75
N LYS A 41 9.76 -6.98 5.50
CA LYS A 41 9.33 -8.38 5.30
C LYS A 41 8.68 -8.95 6.55
N ALA A 42 9.30 -8.77 7.71
CA ALA A 42 8.73 -9.23 8.98
C ALA A 42 7.38 -8.55 9.28
N ALA A 43 7.26 -7.26 8.94
CA ALA A 43 6.03 -6.49 9.10
C ALA A 43 4.96 -6.81 8.04
N LYS A 44 5.23 -7.72 7.08
CA LYS A 44 4.33 -8.04 5.96
C LYS A 44 4.01 -6.82 5.08
N MET A 45 4.94 -5.87 5.02
CA MET A 45 4.82 -4.62 4.25
C MET A 45 5.73 -4.58 3.02
N ASP A 46 6.37 -5.69 2.66
CA ASP A 46 7.22 -5.82 1.47
C ASP A 46 6.38 -5.98 0.19
N TRP A 47 5.52 -5.00 -0.08
CA TRP A 47 4.72 -4.91 -1.29
C TRP A 47 5.11 -3.68 -2.09
N ARG A 48 4.94 -3.79 -3.41
CA ARG A 48 5.29 -2.71 -4.33
C ARG A 48 4.14 -1.76 -4.53
N VAL A 49 4.47 -0.49 -4.65
CA VAL A 49 3.56 0.57 -5.08
C VAL A 49 3.89 0.91 -6.52
N GLU A 50 2.88 1.19 -7.33
CA GLU A 50 3.06 1.57 -8.72
C GLU A 50 2.16 2.75 -9.10
N ARG A 51 2.51 3.37 -10.22
CA ARG A 51 1.77 4.46 -10.84
C ARG A 51 0.92 3.92 -11.97
N PHE A 52 -0.35 4.28 -11.99
CA PHE A 52 -1.32 3.85 -12.98
C PHE A 52 -1.92 5.06 -13.70
N PRO A 53 -2.12 5.01 -15.03
CA PRO A 53 -2.79 6.09 -15.75
C PRO A 53 -4.20 6.35 -15.19
N VAL A 54 -4.55 7.63 -15.02
CA VAL A 54 -5.90 8.02 -14.61
C VAL A 54 -6.78 8.19 -15.84
N LEU A 55 -7.93 7.51 -15.85
CA LEU A 55 -8.92 7.59 -16.92
C LEU A 55 -10.19 8.29 -16.41
N VAL A 56 -10.67 9.29 -17.15
CA VAL A 56 -11.93 9.99 -16.85
C VAL A 56 -13.03 9.60 -17.82
N ARG A 57 -14.24 9.45 -17.28
CA ARG A 57 -15.48 9.29 -18.05
C ARG A 57 -16.27 10.59 -17.99
N THR A 58 -16.58 11.16 -19.15
CA THR A 58 -17.40 12.38 -19.25
C THR A 58 -18.80 12.01 -19.72
N ALA A 59 -19.84 12.55 -19.08
CA ALA A 59 -21.22 12.32 -19.50
C ALA A 59 -21.41 12.74 -20.97
N GLY A 60 -22.08 11.90 -21.76
CA GLY A 60 -22.30 12.14 -23.19
C GLY A 60 -21.09 11.83 -24.09
N VAL A 61 -19.93 11.46 -23.56
CA VAL A 61 -18.76 11.02 -24.34
C VAL A 61 -18.61 9.50 -24.21
N ARG A 62 -18.53 8.80 -25.35
CA ARG A 62 -18.28 7.36 -25.36
C ARG A 62 -16.82 7.07 -25.02
N GLY A 63 -16.60 6.17 -24.07
CA GLY A 63 -15.27 5.71 -23.67
C GLY A 63 -14.63 6.55 -22.58
N TYR A 64 -13.32 6.39 -22.42
CA TYR A 64 -12.51 7.03 -21.41
C TYR A 64 -11.42 7.90 -22.06
N ARG A 65 -11.02 8.97 -21.38
CA ARG A 65 -9.87 9.79 -21.76
C ARG A 65 -8.84 9.75 -20.65
N GLU A 66 -7.57 9.62 -21.02
CA GLU A 66 -6.47 9.69 -20.06
C GLU A 66 -6.23 11.13 -19.60
N VAL A 67 -6.00 11.30 -18.30
CA VAL A 67 -5.56 12.56 -17.70
C VAL A 67 -4.04 12.61 -17.76
N LYS A 68 -3.52 13.20 -18.83
CA LYS A 68 -2.07 13.32 -19.04
C LYS A 68 -1.39 14.06 -17.88
N GLY A 69 -0.22 13.59 -17.49
CA GLY A 69 0.60 14.19 -16.44
C GLY A 69 0.17 13.83 -15.01
N TYR A 70 -0.90 13.04 -14.85
CA TYR A 70 -1.40 12.59 -13.55
C TYR A 70 -1.55 11.07 -13.50
N TYR A 71 -1.17 10.50 -12.36
CA TYR A 71 -1.13 9.07 -12.13
C TYR A 71 -1.78 8.74 -10.79
N ALA A 72 -2.57 7.67 -10.74
CA ALA A 72 -3.01 7.08 -9.48
C ALA A 72 -1.87 6.26 -8.89
N VAL A 73 -1.73 6.31 -7.57
CA VAL A 73 -0.77 5.48 -6.83
C VAL A 73 -1.54 4.41 -6.06
N ALA A 74 -1.18 3.15 -6.27
CA ALA A 74 -1.80 2.00 -5.62
C ALA A 74 -0.79 0.87 -5.44
N ARG A 75 -1.11 -0.10 -4.57
CA ARG A 75 -0.33 -1.33 -4.44
C ARG A 75 -0.46 -2.18 -5.72
N ALA A 76 0.66 -2.66 -6.22
CA ALA A 76 0.72 -3.53 -7.39
C ALA A 76 -0.11 -4.82 -7.16
N GLY A 77 -0.86 -5.24 -8.18
CA GLY A 77 -1.74 -6.41 -8.12
C GLY A 77 -3.13 -6.16 -7.52
N LEU A 78 -3.34 -5.06 -6.79
CA LEU A 78 -4.68 -4.72 -6.25
C LEU A 78 -5.53 -3.90 -7.24
N THR A 79 -4.98 -3.52 -8.38
CA THR A 79 -5.67 -2.72 -9.40
C THR A 79 -6.48 -3.55 -10.40
N GLU A 80 -6.34 -4.88 -10.38
CA GLU A 80 -7.05 -5.81 -11.26
C GLU A 80 -8.43 -6.23 -10.72
N GLY A 81 -8.66 -6.03 -9.42
CA GLY A 81 -9.93 -6.35 -8.76
C GLY A 81 -11.01 -5.28 -8.96
N GLU A 82 -12.26 -5.62 -8.62
CA GLU A 82 -13.41 -4.69 -8.70
C GLU A 82 -13.22 -3.43 -7.84
N ASN A 83 -12.50 -3.55 -6.73
CA ASN A 83 -12.17 -2.44 -5.83
C ASN A 83 -10.67 -2.14 -5.92
N CYS A 84 -10.30 -1.25 -6.84
CA CYS A 84 -8.94 -0.72 -6.94
C CYS A 84 -8.70 0.34 -5.84
N PRO A 85 -7.85 0.06 -4.83
CA PRO A 85 -7.61 1.00 -3.74
C PRO A 85 -6.58 2.05 -4.18
N VAL A 86 -7.09 3.14 -4.77
CA VAL A 86 -6.27 4.31 -5.08
C VAL A 86 -5.94 5.05 -3.79
N TYR A 87 -4.65 5.19 -3.48
CA TYR A 87 -4.19 5.93 -2.29
C TYR A 87 -4.17 7.44 -2.53
N SER A 88 -3.73 7.86 -3.72
CA SER A 88 -3.68 9.27 -4.11
C SER A 88 -3.52 9.43 -5.63
N ILE A 89 -3.70 10.64 -6.13
CA ILE A 89 -3.34 11.06 -7.49
C ILE A 89 -2.12 11.98 -7.40
N VAL A 90 -1.09 11.67 -8.18
CA VAL A 90 0.20 12.37 -8.18
C VAL A 90 0.54 12.87 -9.58
N SER A 91 1.42 13.86 -9.67
CA SER A 91 1.92 14.37 -10.96
C SER A 91 3.01 13.46 -11.56
N GLU A 92 3.34 13.68 -12.83
CA GLU A 92 4.33 12.92 -13.60
C GLU A 92 5.72 12.83 -12.96
N ASN A 93 6.10 13.83 -12.16
CA ASN A 93 7.40 13.92 -11.50
C ASN A 93 7.46 13.15 -10.17
N TYR A 94 6.33 12.60 -9.69
CA TYR A 94 6.33 11.79 -8.48
C TYR A 94 7.03 10.45 -8.72
N GLN A 95 7.97 10.12 -7.84
CA GLN A 95 8.73 8.87 -7.89
C GLN A 95 8.27 7.94 -6.78
N VAL A 96 7.98 6.70 -7.16
CA VAL A 96 7.82 5.60 -6.21
C VAL A 96 9.20 5.00 -5.97
N LEU A 97 9.56 4.80 -4.71
CA LEU A 97 10.83 4.22 -4.26
C LEU A 97 10.74 2.70 -4.15
#